data_AF-A0A497FDM4-F1
#
_entry.id   AF-A0A497FDM4-F1
#
_cell.length_a   1.000
_cell.length_b   1.000
_cell.length_c   1.000
_cell.angle_alpha   90.00
_cell.angle_beta   90.00
_cell.angle_gamma   90.00
#
_symmetry.space_group_name_H-M   'P 1'
#
loop_
_entity.id
_entity.type
_entity.pdbx_description
1 polymer ?
#
loop_
_entity_poly.entity_id
_entity_poly.type
_entity_poly.pdbx_seq_one_letter_code
_entity_poly.pdbx_strand_id
1 'polypeptide(L)'
;MDTLTPIEERLLREIAKAGKEGVIQMELWRKLGIDSREGSKILARLEKKGFIKREPIKVNGRRTYRVYVVKGLELVTEKAPTIEVVQLPTELEFLLEVPCFTCPQLHVCGSLRGVNPENCPKLTAWLLSKVREGYE
;
A
#
# COMPACT_ATOMS: atom_id res chain seq x y z
N MET A 1 -5.69 0.75 15.13
CA MET A 1 -4.98 0.27 13.93
C MET A 1 -3.89 -0.67 14.40
N ASP A 2 -3.97 -1.96 14.04
CA ASP A 2 -2.98 -2.95 14.43
C ASP A 2 -1.66 -2.72 13.70
N THR A 3 -0.70 -2.06 14.35
CA THR A 3 0.62 -1.81 13.76
C THR A 3 1.38 -3.15 13.60
N LEU A 4 1.85 -3.42 12.39
CA LEU A 4 2.72 -4.56 12.09
C LEU A 4 4.18 -4.16 12.33
N THR A 5 4.95 -5.07 12.91
CA THR A 5 6.41 -4.91 13.01
C THR A 5 7.08 -5.21 11.65
N PRO A 6 8.29 -4.69 11.37
CA PRO A 6 8.98 -4.95 10.10
C PRO A 6 9.17 -6.44 9.78
N ILE A 7 9.35 -7.27 10.82
CA ILE A 7 9.51 -8.72 10.67
C ILE A 7 8.17 -9.43 10.38
N GLU A 8 7.08 -8.96 10.99
CA GLU A 8 5.72 -9.43 10.70
C GLU A 8 5.34 -9.09 9.25
N GLU A 9 5.66 -7.88 8.80
CA GLU A 9 5.40 -7.43 7.43
C GLU A 9 6.18 -8.28 6.41
N ARG A 10 7.49 -8.48 6.64
CA ARG A 10 8.34 -9.33 5.78
C ARG A 10 7.83 -10.76 5.69
N LEU A 11 7.41 -11.32 6.83
CA LEU A 11 6.85 -12.68 6.88
C LEU A 11 5.51 -12.76 6.15
N LEU A 12 4.65 -11.74 6.30
CA LEU A 12 3.40 -11.64 5.55
C LEU A 12 3.66 -11.52 4.04
N ARG A 13 4.72 -10.83 3.59
CA ARG A 13 5.11 -10.78 2.16
C ARG A 13 5.49 -12.14 1.61
N GLU A 14 6.29 -12.89 2.34
CA GLU A 14 6.68 -14.23 1.90
C GLU A 14 5.49 -15.20 1.82
N ILE A 15 4.52 -15.09 2.73
CA ILE A 15 3.30 -15.89 2.66
C ILE A 15 2.41 -15.42 1.49
N ALA A 16 2.29 -14.11 1.27
CA ALA A 16 1.48 -13.54 0.19
C ALA A 16 1.98 -13.92 -1.21
N LYS A 17 3.30 -14.07 -1.40
CA LYS A 17 3.89 -14.53 -2.67
C LYS A 17 3.38 -15.92 -3.11
N ALA A 18 3.01 -16.79 -2.17
CA ALA A 18 2.43 -18.09 -2.49
C ALA A 18 0.93 -18.04 -2.82
N GLY A 19 0.28 -16.88 -2.64
CA GLY A 19 -1.11 -16.65 -3.00
C GLY A 19 -2.05 -17.70 -2.40
N LYS A 20 -2.86 -18.32 -3.28
CA LYS A 20 -3.88 -19.31 -2.90
C LYS A 20 -3.32 -20.69 -2.55
N GLU A 21 -2.09 -20.99 -2.95
CA GLU A 21 -1.47 -22.29 -2.64
C GLU A 21 -1.00 -22.39 -1.18
N GLY A 22 -0.74 -21.23 -0.55
CA GLY A 22 -0.22 -21.14 0.81
C GLY A 22 1.21 -21.65 0.93
N VAL A 23 1.86 -21.34 2.06
CA VAL A 23 3.25 -21.74 2.32
C VAL A 23 3.32 -22.80 3.41
N ILE A 24 4.18 -23.80 3.24
CA ILE A 24 4.47 -24.78 4.29
C ILE A 24 5.30 -24.08 5.39
N GLN A 25 4.86 -24.14 6.64
CA GLN A 25 5.47 -23.41 7.76
C GLN A 25 6.98 -23.65 7.91
N MET A 26 7.45 -24.88 7.68
CA MET A 26 8.89 -25.20 7.76
C MET A 26 9.72 -24.50 6.68
N GLU A 27 9.15 -24.24 5.51
CA GLU A 27 9.87 -23.56 4.43
C GLU A 27 10.03 -22.07 4.71
N LEU A 28 9.11 -21.46 5.47
CA LEU A 28 9.20 -20.05 5.87
C LEU A 28 10.49 -19.79 6.65
N TRP A 29 10.86 -20.69 7.57
CA TRP A 29 12.07 -20.55 8.38
C TRP A 29 13.33 -20.56 7.52
N ARG A 30 13.40 -21.49 6.57
CA ARG A 30 14.52 -21.60 5.64
C ARG A 30 14.62 -20.39 4.71
N LYS A 31 13.49 -19.87 4.22
CA LYS A 31 13.45 -18.71 3.32
C LYS A 31 13.79 -17.40 4.02
N LEU A 32 13.36 -17.23 5.27
CA LEU A 32 13.53 -15.98 6.03
C LEU A 32 14.77 -15.96 6.92
N GLY A 33 15.46 -17.10 7.09
CA GLY A 33 16.64 -17.20 7.95
C GLY A 33 16.34 -16.98 9.43
N ILE A 34 15.11 -17.28 9.87
CA ILE A 34 14.65 -17.08 11.25
C ILE A 34 14.54 -18.40 12.01
N ASP A 35 14.74 -18.34 13.33
CA ASP A 35 14.57 -19.51 14.18
C ASP A 35 13.10 -19.96 14.26
N SER A 36 12.90 -21.28 14.33
CA SER A 36 11.57 -21.89 14.34
C SER A 36 10.71 -21.47 15.54
N ARG A 37 11.30 -21.18 16.71
CA ARG A 37 10.56 -20.69 17.90
C ARG A 37 10.11 -19.25 17.70
N GLU A 38 11.00 -18.40 17.20
CA GLU A 38 10.71 -16.99 16.98
C GLU A 38 9.67 -16.83 15.88
N GLY A 39 9.86 -17.52 14.76
CA GLY A 39 8.90 -17.56 13.66
C GLY A 39 7.52 -18.06 14.08
N SER A 40 7.47 -19.11 14.91
CA SER A 40 6.18 -19.63 15.41
C SER A 40 5.44 -18.64 16.30
N LYS A 41 6.16 -17.83 17.09
CA LYS A 41 5.56 -16.75 17.89
C LYS A 41 4.99 -15.65 16.99
N ILE A 42 5.71 -15.27 15.94
CA ILE A 42 5.28 -14.26 14.96
C ILE A 42 4.01 -14.73 14.23
N LEU A 43 3.98 -15.99 13.78
CA LEU A 43 2.78 -16.57 13.16
C LEU A 43 1.58 -16.56 14.11
N ALA A 44 1.77 -16.93 15.39
CA ALA A 44 0.68 -16.91 16.36
C ALA A 44 0.12 -15.49 16.57
N ARG A 45 0.98 -14.46 16.55
CA ARG A 45 0.55 -13.04 16.61
C ARG A 45 -0.22 -12.63 15.37
N LEU A 46 0.29 -12.95 14.18
CA LEU A 46 -0.38 -12.65 12.90
C LEU A 46 -1.73 -13.36 12.77
N GLU A 47 -1.84 -14.59 13.27
CA GLU A 47 -3.10 -15.33 13.30
C GLU A 47 -4.08 -14.70 14.29
N LYS A 48 -3.63 -14.30 15.48
CA LYS A 48 -4.46 -13.58 16.47
C LYS A 48 -4.96 -12.24 15.92
N LYS A 49 -4.13 -11.53 15.15
CA LYS A 49 -4.48 -10.29 14.45
C LYS A 49 -5.36 -10.54 13.19
N GLY A 50 -5.56 -11.80 12.78
CA GLY A 50 -6.41 -12.16 11.65
C GLY A 50 -5.81 -11.96 10.26
N PHE A 51 -4.48 -11.78 10.15
CA PHE A 51 -3.79 -11.63 8.86
C PHE A 51 -3.58 -12.97 8.15
N ILE A 52 -3.47 -14.07 8.91
CA ILE A 52 -3.16 -15.40 8.37
C ILE A 52 -4.08 -16.48 8.95
N LYS A 53 -4.16 -17.61 8.25
CA LYS A 53 -4.83 -18.84 8.70
C LYS A 53 -3.86 -20.01 8.56
N ARG A 54 -3.86 -20.93 9.53
CA ARG A 54 -3.07 -22.16 9.51
C ARG A 54 -3.96 -23.39 9.37
N GLU A 55 -3.61 -24.28 8.46
CA GLU A 55 -4.28 -25.57 8.28
C GLU A 55 -3.30 -26.72 8.52
N PRO A 56 -3.65 -27.72 9.34
CA PRO A 56 -2.77 -28.85 9.61
C PRO A 56 -2.63 -29.74 8.38
N ILE A 57 -1.39 -30.02 7.98
CA ILE A 57 -1.05 -30.92 6.87
C ILE A 57 -0.03 -31.97 7.34
N LYS A 58 0.08 -33.08 6.60
CA LYS A 58 1.18 -34.04 6.75
C LYS A 58 2.12 -33.92 5.56
N VAL A 59 3.39 -33.66 5.83
CA VAL A 59 4.45 -33.63 4.82
C VAL A 59 5.50 -34.66 5.24
N ASN A 60 5.78 -35.64 4.39
CA ASN A 60 6.76 -36.71 4.64
C ASN A 60 6.60 -37.39 6.02
N GLY A 61 5.36 -37.72 6.39
CA GLY A 61 5.03 -38.36 7.67
C GLY A 61 5.07 -37.44 8.89
N ARG A 62 5.53 -36.18 8.76
CA ARG A 62 5.57 -35.19 9.85
C ARG A 62 4.37 -34.25 9.76
N ARG A 63 3.76 -33.95 10.90
CA ARG A 63 2.68 -32.95 11.01
C ARG A 63 3.29 -31.56 10.91
N THR A 64 2.73 -30.72 10.05
CA THR A 64 3.11 -29.32 9.91
C THR A 64 1.86 -28.50 9.56
N TYR A 65 2.03 -27.21 9.30
CA TYR A 65 0.93 -26.34 8.92
C TYR A 65 1.18 -25.75 7.54
N ARG A 66 0.11 -25.66 6.74
CA ARG A 66 0.03 -24.77 5.60
C ARG A 66 -0.51 -23.43 6.07
N VAL A 67 0.18 -22.36 5.71
CA VAL A 67 -0.15 -21.00 6.13
C VAL A 67 -0.68 -20.24 4.92
N TYR A 68 -1.83 -19.60 5.08
CA TYR A 68 -2.49 -18.78 4.05
C TYR A 68 -2.64 -17.36 4.55
N VAL A 69 -2.57 -16.38 3.63
CA VAL A 69 -2.94 -14.99 3.93
C VAL A 69 -4.47 -14.87 3.87
N VAL A 70 -5.05 -14.23 4.88
CA VAL A 70 -6.49 -13.94 4.98
C VAL A 70 -6.77 -12.46 4.77
N LYS A 71 -5.96 -11.59 5.38
CA LYS A 71 -6.04 -10.13 5.29
C LYS A 71 -4.64 -9.57 5.08
N GLY A 72 -4.52 -8.44 4.39
CA GLY A 72 -3.24 -7.74 4.24
C GLY A 72 -2.49 -7.98 2.94
N LEU A 73 -3.10 -8.59 1.90
CA LEU A 73 -2.52 -8.58 0.55
C LEU A 73 -2.28 -7.12 0.06
N GLU A 74 -3.17 -6.21 0.46
CA GLU A 74 -3.13 -4.78 0.16
C GLU A 74 -1.97 -4.03 0.83
N LEU A 75 -1.47 -4.53 1.98
CA LEU A 75 -0.38 -3.90 2.74
C LEU A 75 1.02 -4.33 2.27
N VAL A 76 1.08 -5.34 1.40
CA VAL A 76 2.24 -6.23 1.27
C VAL A 76 2.62 -6.44 -0.19
N THR A 77 1.64 -6.39 -1.09
CA THR A 77 1.94 -6.43 -2.51
C THR A 77 2.54 -5.10 -2.93
N GLU A 78 3.81 -5.13 -3.35
CA GLU A 78 4.42 -4.14 -4.23
C GLU A 78 3.75 -4.14 -5.62
N LYS A 79 2.48 -4.54 -5.73
CA LYS A 79 1.69 -4.13 -6.87
C LYS A 79 1.63 -2.63 -6.74
N ALA A 80 2.30 -1.95 -7.67
CA ALA A 80 2.07 -0.54 -7.96
C ALA A 80 0.58 -0.27 -7.71
N PRO A 81 0.24 0.77 -6.93
CA PRO A 81 -1.14 1.03 -6.54
C PRO A 81 -1.98 0.79 -7.78
N THR A 82 -2.91 -0.17 -7.71
CA THR A 82 -3.91 -0.28 -8.77
C THR A 82 -4.56 1.08 -8.75
N ILE A 83 -4.16 1.92 -9.72
CA ILE A 83 -4.77 3.21 -9.94
C ILE A 83 -6.19 2.82 -10.32
N GLU A 84 -7.08 2.77 -9.33
CA GLU A 84 -8.50 2.82 -9.60
C GLU A 84 -8.68 4.14 -10.32
N VAL A 85 -8.85 4.07 -11.64
CA VAL A 85 -9.15 5.23 -12.45
C VAL A 85 -10.57 5.62 -12.07
N VAL A 86 -10.67 6.46 -11.03
CA VAL A 86 -11.91 7.10 -10.65
C VAL A 86 -12.20 8.12 -11.75
N GLN A 87 -13.24 7.86 -12.54
CA GLN A 87 -13.77 8.86 -13.43
C GLN A 87 -14.35 9.99 -12.58
N LEU A 88 -13.82 11.20 -12.75
CA LEU A 88 -14.44 12.38 -12.18
C LEU A 88 -15.84 12.55 -12.81
N PRO A 89 -16.86 12.92 -12.04
CA PRO A 89 -18.12 13.41 -12.60
C PRO A 89 -17.83 14.52 -13.62
N THR A 90 -18.60 14.59 -14.70
CA THR A 90 -18.41 15.57 -15.78
C THR A 90 -18.39 17.01 -15.26
N GLU A 91 -19.16 17.29 -14.19
CA GLU A 91 -19.24 18.60 -13.54
C GLU A 91 -17.93 19.00 -12.83
N LEU A 92 -17.02 18.04 -12.61
CA LEU A 92 -15.73 18.23 -11.93
C LEU A 92 -14.52 18.16 -12.87
N GLU A 93 -14.73 17.97 -14.18
CA GLU A 93 -13.61 17.91 -15.15
C GLU A 93 -12.74 19.19 -15.14
N PHE A 94 -13.35 20.35 -14.85
CA PHE A 94 -12.64 21.63 -14.75
C PHE A 94 -11.50 21.62 -13.70
N LEU A 95 -11.57 20.73 -12.69
CA LEU A 95 -10.51 20.60 -11.69
C LEU A 95 -9.19 20.11 -12.30
N LEU A 96 -9.25 19.37 -13.42
CA LEU A 96 -8.05 18.95 -14.15
C LEU A 96 -7.36 20.11 -14.86
N GLU A 97 -8.09 21.18 -15.16
CA GLU A 97 -7.51 22.39 -15.75
C GLU A 97 -6.78 23.26 -14.72
N VAL A 98 -7.11 23.11 -13.44
CA VAL A 98 -6.49 23.87 -12.36
C VAL A 98 -5.06 23.33 -12.13
N PRO A 99 -4.01 24.14 -12.37
CA PRO A 99 -2.62 23.66 -12.37
C PRO A 99 -2.14 23.14 -11.00
N CYS A 100 -2.86 23.48 -9.92
CA CYS A 100 -2.56 23.02 -8.56
C CYS A 100 -2.88 21.52 -8.36
N PHE A 101 -3.92 20.98 -8.99
CA PHE A 101 -4.34 19.58 -8.81
C PHE A 101 -3.30 18.58 -9.33
N THR A 102 -2.48 18.99 -10.29
CA THR A 102 -1.42 18.19 -10.91
C THR A 102 -0.02 18.76 -10.61
N CYS A 103 0.10 19.68 -9.64
CA CYS A 103 1.36 20.37 -9.35
C CYS A 103 2.36 19.43 -8.63
N PRO A 104 3.56 19.19 -9.19
CA PRO A 104 4.58 18.36 -8.54
C PRO A 104 5.07 18.93 -7.20
N GLN A 105 4.94 20.24 -7.01
CA GLN A 105 5.41 20.96 -5.82
C GLN A 105 4.29 21.18 -4.79
N LEU A 106 3.10 20.57 -4.96
CA LEU A 106 1.97 20.78 -4.05
C LEU A 106 2.33 20.47 -2.58
N HIS A 107 3.15 19.45 -2.35
CA HIS A 107 3.61 19.02 -1.02
C HIS A 107 4.45 20.05 -0.25
N VAL A 108 5.04 21.04 -0.95
CA VAL A 108 5.82 22.14 -0.34
C VAL A 108 5.17 23.51 -0.58
N CYS A 109 4.05 23.55 -1.32
CA CYS A 109 3.34 24.79 -1.64
C CYS A 109 2.78 25.43 -0.36
N GLY A 110 2.97 26.74 -0.19
CA GLY A 110 2.55 27.45 1.03
C GLY A 110 3.55 27.39 2.18
N SER A 111 4.72 26.78 1.98
CA SER A 111 5.83 26.85 2.95
C SER A 111 6.43 28.26 2.98
N LEU A 112 6.83 28.72 4.18
CA LEU A 112 7.34 30.07 4.49
C LEU A 112 8.46 30.62 3.58
N ARG A 113 9.17 29.76 2.84
CA ARG A 113 10.28 30.15 1.95
C ARG A 113 10.17 29.58 0.52
N GLY A 114 9.00 29.04 0.15
CA GLY A 114 8.79 28.35 -1.11
C GLY A 114 7.75 29.02 -2.03
N VAL A 115 7.47 28.33 -3.14
CA VAL A 115 6.33 28.67 -4.01
C VAL A 115 5.04 28.55 -3.17
N ASN A 116 4.17 29.55 -3.26
CA ASN A 116 2.87 29.57 -2.62
C ASN A 116 1.84 30.15 -3.60
N PRO A 117 0.53 30.06 -3.31
CA PRO A 117 -0.50 30.53 -4.24
C PRO A 117 -0.38 32.01 -4.62
N GLU A 118 0.12 32.85 -3.71
CA GLU A 118 0.27 34.30 -3.94
C GLU A 118 1.38 34.63 -4.94
N ASN A 119 2.43 33.82 -5.01
CA ASN A 119 3.59 34.06 -5.87
C ASN A 119 3.78 33.03 -6.98
N CYS A 120 2.82 32.12 -7.19
CA CYS A 120 2.94 31.00 -8.13
C CYS A 120 2.71 31.44 -9.59
N PRO A 121 3.74 31.45 -10.46
CA PRO A 121 3.58 31.91 -11.85
C PRO A 121 2.62 31.05 -12.67
N LYS A 122 2.58 29.73 -12.38
CA LYS A 122 1.67 28.79 -13.07
C LYS A 122 0.20 29.11 -12.76
N LEU A 123 -0.09 29.39 -11.49
CA LEU A 123 -1.44 29.74 -11.06
C LEU A 123 -1.84 31.11 -11.63
N THR A 124 -0.95 32.10 -11.59
CA THR A 124 -1.19 33.41 -12.19
C THR A 124 -1.47 33.32 -13.69
N ALA A 125 -0.66 32.57 -14.44
CA ALA A 125 -0.86 32.41 -15.88
C ALA A 125 -2.21 31.77 -16.21
N TRP A 126 -2.62 30.75 -15.45
CA TRP A 126 -3.92 30.10 -15.60
C TRP A 126 -5.09 31.04 -15.26
N LEU A 127 -5.04 31.74 -14.12
CA LEU A 127 -6.07 32.73 -13.75
C LEU A 127 -6.23 33.80 -14.83
N LEU A 128 -5.12 34.30 -15.39
CA LEU A 128 -5.16 35.28 -16.47
C LEU A 128 -5.72 34.71 -17.78
N SER A 129 -5.54 33.41 -18.08
CA SER A 129 -6.18 32.79 -19.24
C SER A 129 -7.70 32.75 -19.08
N LYS A 130 -8.18 32.38 -17.88
CA LYS A 130 -9.62 32.34 -17.56
C LYS A 130 -10.29 33.71 -17.60
N VAL A 131 -9.59 34.77 -17.21
CA VAL A 131 -10.09 36.15 -17.37
C VAL A 131 -10.22 36.53 -18.85
N ARG A 132 -9.29 36.08 -19.71
CA ARG A 132 -9.31 36.39 -21.16
C ARG A 132 -10.34 35.57 -21.94
N GLU A 133 -10.61 34.35 -21.48
CA GLU A 133 -11.59 33.44 -22.07
C GLU A 133 -13.05 33.87 -21.79
N GLY A 134 -13.26 34.89 -20.95
CA GLY A 134 -14.59 35.39 -20.60
C GLY A 134 -15.29 34.44 -19.63
N TYR A 135 -14.98 34.59 -18.34
CA TYR A 135 -15.69 33.87 -17.28
C TYR A 135 -17.06 34.53 -17.08
N GLU A 136 -18.10 34.01 -17.75
CA GLU A 136 -19.51 34.14 -17.36
C GLU A 136 -19.92 32.98 -16.44
#